data_AF-A0A949A052-F1
#
_entry.id   AF-A0A949A052-F1
#
_cell.length_a   1.000
_cell.length_b   1.000
_cell.length_c   1.000
_cell.angle_alpha   90.00
_cell.angle_beta   90.00
_cell.angle_gamma   90.00
#
_symmetry.space_group_name_H-M   'P 1'
#
loop_
_entity.id
_entity.type
_entity.pdbx_description
1 polymer ?
#
loop_
_entity_poly.entity_id
_entity_poly.type
_entity_poly.pdbx_seq_one_letter_code
_entity_poly.pdbx_strand_id
1 'polypeptide(L)'
;MTGEAIKLRRKFCIAGTIPDIEQVVITELNGTRVGFVVDCVIGEHQTVIKSLGPAFKQVEDVSGATILDDGSVALILDIPQLVRSVEEESRPKNIHALHGAMNSSRCENFTLNGGQKDESK
;
A
#
# COMPACT_ATOMS: atom_id res chain seq x y z
N MET A 1 4.10 -24.94 -6.61
CA MET A 1 3.73 -23.99 -5.55
C MET A 1 4.80 -22.89 -5.42
N THR A 2 5.16 -22.21 -6.51
CA THR A 2 5.90 -20.95 -6.42
C THR A 2 4.86 -19.85 -6.18
N GLY A 3 4.34 -19.79 -4.95
CA GLY A 3 3.47 -18.70 -4.54
C GLY A 3 4.34 -17.47 -4.35
N GLU A 4 4.33 -16.56 -5.31
CA GLU A 4 5.04 -15.29 -5.20
C GLU A 4 4.44 -14.48 -4.04
N ALA A 5 5.30 -13.96 -3.18
CA ALA A 5 4.87 -13.17 -2.04
C ALA A 5 5.02 -11.67 -2.35
N ILE A 6 3.95 -10.92 -2.15
CA ILE A 6 3.91 -9.47 -2.36
C ILE A 6 4.57 -8.80 -1.15
N LYS A 7 5.71 -8.12 -1.38
CA LYS A 7 6.39 -7.36 -0.33
C LYS A 7 5.71 -6.01 -0.10
N LEU A 8 4.99 -5.85 1.01
CA LEU A 8 4.21 -4.64 1.28
C LEU A 8 5.08 -3.39 1.40
N ARG A 9 6.24 -3.47 2.05
CA ARG A 9 7.18 -2.34 2.13
C ARG A 9 7.54 -1.78 0.77
N ARG A 10 7.87 -2.67 -0.18
CA ARG A 10 8.23 -2.27 -1.55
C ARG A 10 7.02 -1.68 -2.28
N LYS A 11 5.85 -2.32 -2.16
CA LYS A 11 4.63 -1.86 -2.83
C LYS A 11 4.19 -0.46 -2.39
N PHE A 12 4.32 -0.17 -1.10
CA PHE A 12 3.94 1.13 -0.53
C PHE A 12 5.12 2.11 -0.38
N CYS A 13 6.29 1.81 -0.97
CA CYS A 13 7.49 2.64 -0.89
C CYS A 13 7.88 3.05 0.54
N ILE A 14 7.71 2.15 1.51
CA ILE A 14 8.00 2.41 2.92
C ILE A 14 9.51 2.40 3.14
N ALA A 15 10.06 3.56 3.47
CA ALA A 15 11.47 3.74 3.80
C ALA A 15 11.80 3.21 5.22
N GLY A 16 13.10 3.10 5.51
CA GLY A 16 13.61 2.72 6.81
C GLY A 16 14.23 1.32 6.85
N THR A 17 14.59 0.89 8.05
CA THR A 17 15.30 -0.38 8.27
C THR A 17 14.35 -1.56 8.06
N ILE A 18 14.78 -2.51 7.24
CA ILE A 18 14.11 -3.80 7.08
C ILE A 18 14.44 -4.64 8.31
N PRO A 19 13.45 -5.27 8.96
CA PRO A 19 13.73 -6.12 10.13
C PRO A 19 14.56 -7.34 9.74
N ASP A 20 15.37 -7.86 10.68
CA ASP A 20 16.17 -9.07 10.48
C ASP A 20 15.30 -10.30 10.14
N ILE A 21 14.04 -10.27 10.58
CA ILE A 21 13.04 -11.30 10.34
C ILE A 21 11.77 -10.64 9.82
N GLU A 22 11.41 -10.92 8.56
CA GLU A 22 10.11 -10.57 7.98
C GLU A 22 9.09 -11.69 8.25
N GLN A 23 7.82 -11.33 8.41
CA GLN A 23 6.71 -12.28 8.56
C GLN A 23 5.88 -12.37 7.27
N VAL A 24 5.18 -13.49 7.08
CA VAL A 24 4.33 -13.68 5.89
C VAL A 24 2.89 -13.96 6.32
N VAL A 25 1.97 -13.11 5.87
CA VAL A 25 0.53 -13.32 5.99
C VAL A 25 0.05 -14.03 4.73
N ILE A 26 -0.58 -15.19 4.88
CA ILE A 26 -1.12 -15.96 3.76
C ILE A 26 -2.62 -15.75 3.69
N THR A 27 -3.11 -15.35 2.51
CA THR A 27 -4.54 -15.20 2.23
C THR A 27 -4.95 -16.09 1.06
N GLU A 28 -6.22 -16.45 0.97
CA GLU A 28 -6.79 -17.15 -0.17
C GLU A 28 -7.75 -16.24 -0.94
N LEU A 29 -7.50 -16.07 -2.24
CA LEU A 29 -8.34 -15.30 -3.16
C LEU A 29 -8.70 -16.19 -4.34
N ASN A 30 -10.00 -16.45 -4.54
CA ASN A 30 -10.50 -17.29 -5.64
C ASN A 30 -9.79 -18.66 -5.75
N GLY A 31 -9.52 -19.31 -4.62
CA GLY A 31 -8.80 -20.60 -4.55
C GLY A 31 -7.29 -20.51 -4.80
N THR A 32 -6.75 -19.30 -4.97
CA THR A 32 -5.31 -19.05 -5.09
C THR A 32 -4.76 -18.49 -3.79
N ARG A 33 -3.69 -19.11 -3.27
CA ARG A 33 -2.99 -18.60 -2.09
C ARG A 33 -2.01 -17.51 -2.48
N VAL A 34 -2.09 -16.38 -1.79
CA VAL A 34 -1.19 -15.24 -1.95
C VAL A 34 -0.51 -14.98 -0.62
N GLY A 35 0.81 -14.74 -0.66
CA GLY A 35 1.59 -14.34 0.51
C GLY A 35 1.83 -12.83 0.52
N PHE A 36 1.73 -12.21 1.68
CA PHE A 36 2.11 -10.82 1.91
C PHE A 36 3.26 -10.77 2.90
N VAL A 37 4.40 -10.25 2.48
CA VAL A 37 5.55 -10.05 3.37
C VAL A 37 5.34 -8.74 4.14
N VAL A 38 5.37 -8.85 5.47
CA VAL A 38 5.14 -7.77 6.43
C VAL A 38 6.26 -7.76 7.47
N ASP A 39 6.42 -6.65 8.17
CA ASP A 39 7.45 -6.55 9.21
C ASP A 39 7.09 -7.37 10.45
N CYS A 40 5.84 -7.23 10.88
CA CYS A 40 5.31 -7.94 12.04
C CYS A 40 3.79 -8.05 11.95
N VAL A 41 3.25 -9.08 12.60
CA VAL A 41 1.82 -9.27 12.84
C VAL A 41 1.56 -8.95 14.31
N ILE A 42 0.77 -7.91 14.56
CA ILE A 42 0.42 -7.46 15.92
C ILE A 42 -0.71 -8.34 16.49
N GLY A 43 -1.62 -8.80 15.64
CA GLY A 43 -2.74 -9.66 16.02
C GLY A 43 -4.05 -9.20 15.36
N GLU A 44 -5.16 -9.65 15.93
CA GLU A 44 -6.50 -9.22 15.52
C GLU A 44 -6.95 -8.03 16.36
N HIS A 45 -7.50 -7.00 15.72
CA HIS A 45 -8.05 -5.82 16.40
C HIS A 45 -9.52 -5.60 16.00
N GLN A 46 -10.41 -5.47 16.99
CA GLN A 46 -11.79 -5.04 16.76
C GLN A 46 -11.83 -3.52 16.62
N THR A 47 -12.24 -3.02 15.46
CA THR A 47 -12.20 -1.58 15.15
C THR A 47 -13.36 -1.14 14.27
N VAL A 48 -13.76 0.13 14.40
CA VAL A 48 -14.80 0.74 13.55
C VAL A 48 -14.17 1.22 12.26
N ILE A 49 -14.58 0.63 11.14
CA ILE A 49 -14.12 1.07 9.82
C ILE A 49 -14.71 2.44 9.51
N LYS A 50 -13.84 3.43 9.28
CA LYS A 50 -14.25 4.74 8.78
C LYS A 50 -13.97 4.81 7.28
N SER A 51 -14.96 5.30 6.54
CA SER A 51 -14.78 5.59 5.13
C SER A 51 -13.66 6.62 4.96
N LEU A 52 -12.76 6.31 4.04
CA LEU A 52 -11.72 7.21 3.60
C LEU A 52 -12.35 8.51 3.07
N GLY A 53 -12.00 9.64 3.69
CA GLY A 53 -12.38 10.95 3.18
C GLY A 53 -11.80 11.19 1.77
N PRO A 54 -12.19 12.27 1.07
CA PRO A 54 -11.76 12.56 -0.30
C PRO A 54 -10.24 12.52 -0.51
N ALA A 55 -9.46 12.83 0.53
CA ALA A 55 -7.99 12.82 0.53
C ALA A 55 -7.36 11.44 0.26
N PHE A 56 -8.10 10.34 0.46
CA PHE A 56 -7.60 8.98 0.31
C PHE A 56 -8.23 8.22 -0.86
N LYS A 57 -9.11 8.86 -1.64
CA LYS A 57 -9.70 8.27 -2.87
C LYS A 57 -8.68 7.93 -3.96
N GLN A 58 -7.46 8.46 -3.86
CA GLN A 58 -6.39 8.26 -4.83
C GLN A 58 -5.49 7.05 -4.52
N VAL A 59 -5.71 6.35 -3.40
CA VAL A 59 -4.92 5.15 -3.05
C VAL A 59 -5.71 3.90 -3.43
N GLU A 60 -5.44 3.38 -4.63
CA GLU A 60 -6.22 2.29 -5.23
C GLU A 60 -6.21 0.99 -4.40
N ASP A 61 -5.14 0.73 -3.66
CA ASP A 61 -4.97 -0.52 -2.89
C ASP A 61 -5.56 -0.45 -1.46
N VAL A 62 -6.33 0.59 -1.12
CA VAL A 62 -6.86 0.83 0.24
C VAL A 62 -8.38 0.99 0.20
N SER A 63 -9.09 0.22 1.02
CA SER A 63 -10.56 0.25 1.14
C SER A 63 -11.08 1.16 2.25
N GLY A 64 -10.25 1.45 3.25
CA GLY A 64 -10.68 2.09 4.49
C GLY A 64 -9.52 2.63 5.33
N ALA A 65 -9.86 3.38 6.38
CA ALA A 65 -8.94 3.62 7.49
C ALA A 65 -9.69 3.55 8.82
N THR A 66 -8.94 3.40 9.88
CA THR A 66 -9.44 3.50 11.25
C THR A 66 -8.42 4.20 12.14
N ILE A 67 -8.89 4.63 13.31
CA ILE A 67 -8.04 5.15 14.38
C ILE A 67 -7.95 4.03 15.43
N LEU A 68 -6.73 3.63 15.77
CA LEU A 68 -6.46 2.65 16.83
C LEU A 68 -6.61 3.30 18.22
N ASP A 69 -6.59 2.48 19.26
CA ASP A 69 -6.74 2.90 20.67
C ASP A 69 -5.59 3.79 21.16
N ASP A 70 -4.40 3.64 20.58
CA ASP A 70 -3.24 4.51 20.80
C ASP A 70 -3.30 5.83 20.01
N GLY A 71 -4.36 6.05 19.23
CA GLY A 71 -4.57 7.25 18.41
C GLY A 71 -3.87 7.21 17.06
N SER A 72 -3.14 6.14 16.71
CA SER A 72 -2.54 5.97 15.40
C SER A 72 -3.59 5.66 14.33
N VAL A 73 -3.24 5.90 13.06
CA VAL A 73 -4.10 5.61 11.92
C VAL A 73 -3.68 4.30 11.29
N ALA A 74 -4.62 3.36 11.16
CA ALA A 74 -4.44 2.12 10.43
C ALA A 74 -5.20 2.18 9.09
N LEU A 75 -4.55 1.72 8.02
CA LEU A 75 -5.16 1.57 6.70
C LEU A 75 -5.70 0.16 6.53
N ILE A 76 -6.86 0.04 5.90
CA ILE A 76 -7.47 -1.25 5.55
C ILE A 76 -7.19 -1.50 4.07
N LEU A 77 -6.39 -2.52 3.78
CA LEU A 77 -5.99 -2.84 2.42
C LEU A 77 -7.12 -3.54 1.66
N ASP A 78 -7.30 -3.19 0.39
CA ASP A 78 -8.12 -3.95 -0.55
C ASP A 78 -7.26 -5.06 -1.17
N ILE A 79 -7.32 -6.26 -0.59
CA ILE A 79 -6.49 -7.39 -1.01
C ILE A 79 -6.74 -7.80 -2.48
N PRO A 80 -7.99 -7.95 -2.95
CA PRO A 80 -8.24 -8.21 -4.37
C PRO A 80 -7.62 -7.18 -5.31
N GLN A 81 -7.76 -5.88 -5.01
CA GLN A 81 -7.21 -4.81 -5.84
C GLN A 81 -5.68 -4.81 -5.79
N LEU A 82 -5.09 -4.96 -4.61
CA LEU A 82 -3.64 -5.03 -4.40
C LEU A 82 -2.98 -6.14 -5.22
N VAL A 83 -3.59 -7.32 -5.27
CA VAL A 83 -3.09 -8.44 -6.09
C VAL A 83 -3.13 -8.09 -7.57
N ARG A 84 -4.25 -7.54 -8.07
CA ARG A 84 -4.38 -7.11 -9.46
C ARG A 84 -3.34 -6.06 -9.85
N SER A 85 -3.15 -5.05 -9.00
CA SER A 85 -2.17 -3.97 -9.21
C SER A 85 -0.74 -4.49 -9.37
N VAL A 86 -0.37 -5.57 -8.66
CA VAL A 86 0.96 -6.20 -8.75
C VAL A 86 1.10 -7.08 -9.99
N GLU A 87 0.05 -7.81 -10.37
CA GLU A 87 0.02 -8.61 -11.60
C GLU A 87 0.16 -7.72 -12.86
N GLU A 88 -0.48 -6.56 -12.86
CA GLU A 88 -0.41 -5.59 -13.96
C GLU A 88 0.98 -4.94 -14.11
N GLU A 89 1.65 -4.64 -12.99
CA GLU A 89 3.03 -4.11 -12.96
C GLU A 89 4.06 -5.12 -13.48
N SER A 90 3.78 -6.41 -13.34
CA SER A 90 4.69 -7.52 -13.71
C SER A 90 4.64 -7.88 -15.19
N ARG A 91 3.65 -7.37 -15.95
CA ARG A 91 3.50 -7.68 -17.38
C ARG A 91 4.48 -6.84 -18.21
N PRO A 92 5.45 -7.43 -18.93
CA PRO A 92 6.35 -6.66 -19.78
C PRO A 92 5.53 -5.94 -20.86
N LYS A 93 5.50 -4.61 -20.79
CA LYS A 93 4.97 -3.78 -21.88
C LYS A 93 5.93 -3.96 -23.06
N ASN A 94 5.45 -4.58 -24.14
CA ASN A 94 6.22 -4.87 -25.35
C ASN A 94 7.18 -3.73 -25.75
N ILE A 95 8.39 -4.11 -26.15
CA ILE A 95 9.58 -3.27 -26.41
C ILE A 95 9.38 -2.23 -27.54
N HIS A 96 8.22 -2.18 -28.20
CA HIS A 96 7.92 -1.18 -29.23
C HIS A 96 7.52 0.22 -28.70
N ALA A 97 7.46 0.44 -27.38
CA ALA A 97 7.10 1.75 -26.80
C ALA A 97 8.25 2.50 -26.08
N LEU A 98 9.49 2.00 -26.15
CA LEU A 98 10.61 2.54 -25.36
C LEU A 98 11.21 3.88 -25.84
N HIS A 99 10.68 4.49 -26.90
CA HIS A 99 11.11 5.85 -27.28
C HIS A 99 10.33 6.99 -26.56
N GLY A 100 9.35 6.69 -25.70
CA GLY A 100 8.50 7.73 -25.08
C GLY A 100 8.31 7.68 -23.56
N ALA A 101 8.74 6.63 -22.86
CA ALA A 101 8.36 6.41 -21.45
C ALA A 101 9.43 6.79 -20.42
N MET A 102 10.40 7.64 -20.78
CA MET A 102 11.44 8.11 -19.86
C MET A 102 11.13 9.46 -19.20
N ASN A 103 9.90 9.96 -19.29
CA ASN A 103 9.56 11.22 -18.64
C ASN A 103 8.11 11.26 -18.14
N SER A 104 7.76 10.44 -17.14
CA SER A 104 6.77 10.84 -16.13
C SER A 104 6.70 9.87 -14.95
N SER A 105 7.11 10.38 -13.80
CA SER A 105 6.33 10.33 -12.58
C SER A 105 6.11 8.97 -11.93
N ARG A 106 7.05 8.57 -11.07
CA ARG A 106 6.64 7.97 -9.79
C ARG A 106 7.72 8.19 -8.74
N CYS A 107 7.65 9.37 -8.11
CA CYS A 107 8.18 9.74 -6.80
C CYS A 107 7.94 11.26 -6.65
N GLU A 108 6.73 11.67 -6.32
CA GLU A 108 6.54 12.99 -5.70
C GLU A 108 6.13 12.77 -4.26
N ASN A 109 6.88 13.45 -3.38
CA ASN A 109 6.91 13.30 -1.94
C ASN A 109 5.52 13.46 -1.31
N PHE A 110 5.09 12.46 -0.53
CA PHE A 110 3.95 12.62 0.38
C PHE A 110 4.46 13.25 1.68
N THR A 111 4.78 14.54 1.64
CA THR A 111 4.97 15.34 2.86
C THR A 111 3.59 15.79 3.33
N LEU A 112 2.99 15.07 4.27
CA LEU A 112 1.87 15.57 5.06
C LEU A 112 2.38 16.66 6.02
N ASN A 113 2.58 17.87 5.52
CA ASN A 113 2.69 19.05 6.39
C ASN A 113 1.29 19.57 6.67
N GLY A 114 0.77 19.19 7.84
CA GLY A 114 -0.28 19.95 8.50
C GLY A 114 0.26 21.28 9.03
N GLY A 115 -0.58 22.32 8.94
CA GLY A 115 -0.55 23.52 9.78
C GLY A 115 0.50 24.60 9.44
N GLN A 116 0.05 25.77 8.97
CA GLN A 116 -0.02 26.97 9.81
C GLN A 116 -0.65 28.17 9.08
N LYS A 117 -1.46 28.85 9.88
CA LYS A 117 -2.07 30.18 9.85
C LYS A 117 -1.10 31.31 9.45
N ASP A 118 -1.58 32.28 8.66
CA ASP A 118 -1.29 33.73 8.71
C ASP A 118 -2.17 34.40 7.63
N GLU A 119 -3.17 35.22 7.93
CA GLU A 119 -3.16 36.60 8.47
C GLU A 119 -2.28 37.60 7.67
N SER A 120 -2.90 38.71 7.27
CA SER A 120 -2.35 39.90 6.59
C SER A 120 -2.13 39.74 5.09
N LYS A 121 -2.72 40.55 4.20
CA LYS A 121 -3.11 41.96 4.29
C LYS A 121 -4.27 42.25 3.33
#